data_AF-A0A6P0STN2-F1
#
_entry.id   AF-A0A6P0STN2-F1
#
_cell.length_a   1.000
_cell.length_b   1.000
_cell.length_c   1.000
_cell.angle_alpha   90.00
_cell.angle_beta   90.00
_cell.angle_gamma   90.00
#
_symmetry.space_group_name_H-M   'P 1'
#
loop_
_entity.id
_entity.type
_entity.pdbx_description
1 polymer ?
#
loop_
_entity_poly.entity_id
_entity_poly.type
_entity_poly.pdbx_seq_one_letter_code
_entity_poly.pdbx_strand_id
1 'polypeptide(L)' 'MESWFEQAQAQQGQGIDYDYDQTIESGHHRIEVRQVWTVSVSQLPPLHRQDQWLGLTTVVMVKRRRELWNGTTQLPQF' A
#
# COMPACT_ATOMS: atom_id res chain seq x y z
N MET A 1 2.27 -1.89 -11.27
CA MET A 1 1.47 -1.31 -10.18
C MET A 1 2.38 -0.75 -9.08
N GLU A 2 3.43 -1.48 -8.72
CA GLU A 2 4.50 -1.02 -7.81
C GLU A 2 5.06 0.37 -8.17
N SER A 3 5.45 0.59 -9.44
CA SER A 3 6.00 1.88 -9.90
C SER A 3 5.04 3.07 -9.78
N TRP A 4 3.74 2.86 -9.99
CA TRP A 4 2.73 3.92 -9.84
C TRP A 4 2.59 4.33 -8.36
N PHE A 5 2.61 3.35 -7.46
CA PHE A 5 2.43 3.63 -6.04
C PHE A 5 3.67 4.24 -5.40
N GLU A 6 4.87 3.79 -5.78
CA GLU A 6 6.11 4.44 -5.36
C GLU A 6 6.14 5.91 -5.81
N GLN A 7 5.67 6.19 -7.02
CA GLN A 7 5.52 7.55 -7.53
C GLN A 7 4.45 8.34 -6.76
N ALA A 8 3.30 7.72 -6.43
CA ALA A 8 2.26 8.35 -5.62
C ALA A 8 2.78 8.65 -4.21
N GLN A 9 3.51 7.74 -3.56
CA GLN A 9 4.17 7.99 -2.27
C GLN A 9 5.22 9.10 -2.36
N ALA A 10 6.06 9.09 -3.39
CA ALA A 10 7.10 10.10 -3.58
C ALA A 10 6.51 11.50 -3.79
N GLN A 11 5.30 11.59 -4.37
CA GLN A 11 4.55 12.82 -4.57
C GLN A 11 3.58 13.13 -3.42
N GLN A 12 3.65 12.40 -2.30
CA GLN A 12 2.71 12.51 -1.17
C GLN A 12 1.22 12.39 -1.55
N GLY A 13 0.94 11.69 -2.66
CA GLY A 13 -0.40 11.55 -3.23
C GLY A 13 -0.98 12.84 -3.78
N GLN A 14 -0.16 13.79 -4.21
CA GLN A 14 -0.65 15.00 -4.89
C GLN A 14 -1.58 14.63 -6.06
N GLY A 15 -2.81 15.13 -6.01
CA GLY A 15 -3.83 14.89 -7.03
C GLY A 15 -4.55 13.55 -6.94
N ILE A 16 -4.34 12.76 -5.89
CA ILE A 16 -5.05 11.50 -5.63
C ILE A 16 -5.70 11.58 -4.26
N ASP A 17 -7.01 11.34 -4.21
CA ASP A 17 -7.74 11.14 -2.96
C ASP A 17 -7.58 9.69 -2.50
N TYR A 18 -7.16 9.51 -1.25
CA TYR A 18 -6.92 8.19 -0.66
C TYR A 18 -7.20 8.22 0.85
N ASP A 19 -7.70 7.10 1.39
CA ASP A 19 -7.67 6.90 2.84
C ASP A 19 -6.37 6.20 3.23
N TYR A 20 -5.89 6.50 4.43
CA TYR A 20 -4.67 5.96 4.98
C TYR A 20 -4.89 5.47 6.41
N ASP A 21 -4.44 4.25 6.68
CA ASP A 21 -4.34 3.70 8.03
C ASP A 21 -2.93 3.17 8.30
N GLN A 22 -2.46 3.37 9.53
CA GLN A 22 -1.19 2.84 10.00
C GLN A 22 -1.34 2.21 11.37
N THR A 23 -0.92 0.95 11.46
CA THR A 23 -0.79 0.24 12.73
C THR A 23 0.69 -0.06 12.99
N ILE A 24 1.15 0.23 14.20
CA ILE A 24 2.49 -0.14 14.69
C ILE A 24 2.32 -1.06 15.88
N GLU A 25 2.83 -2.28 15.77
CA GLU A 25 2.87 -3.25 16.86
C GLU A 25 4.32 -3.48 17.28
N SER A 26 4.60 -3.43 18.59
CA SER A 26 5.92 -3.70 19.13
C SER A 26 5.84 -4.72 20.27
N GLY A 27 6.75 -5.70 20.27
CA GLY A 27 6.78 -6.75 21.27
C GLY A 27 7.84 -7.80 20.97
N HIS A 28 8.39 -8.44 22.00
CA HIS A 28 9.39 -9.51 21.86
C HIS A 28 10.55 -9.19 20.87
N HIS A 29 11.15 -8.00 20.99
CA HIS A 29 12.24 -7.52 20.11
C HIS A 29 11.86 -7.40 18.62
N ARG A 30 10.57 -7.25 18.33
CA ARG A 30 10.02 -7.08 17.00
C ARG A 30 9.21 -5.80 16.93
N ILE A 31 9.34 -5.11 15.81
CA ILE A 31 8.44 -4.02 15.41
C ILE A 31 7.79 -4.42 14.09
N GLU A 32 6.47 -4.42 14.04
CA GLU A 32 5.71 -4.60 12.82
C GLU A 32 4.96 -3.30 12.50
N VAL A 33 5.23 -2.76 11.33
CA VAL A 33 4.54 -1.59 10.79
C VAL A 33 3.69 -2.05 9.62
N ARG A 34 2.38 -1.85 9.72
CA ARG A 34 1.43 -2.09 8.63
C ARG A 34 0.85 -0.76 8.20
N GLN A 35 1.02 -0.45 6.93
CA GLN A 35 0.47 0.74 6.29
C GLN A 35 -0.52 0.29 5.22
N VAL A 36 -1.70 0.89 5.19
CA VAL A 36 -2.79 0.56 4.28
C VAL A 36 -3.26 1.83 3.59
N TRP A 37 -3.41 1.76 2.26
CA TRP A 37 -3.99 2.83 1.44
C TRP A 37 -5.19 2.29 0.68
N THR A 38 -6.26 3.06 0.62
CA THR A 38 -7.42 2.78 -0.23
C THR A 38 -7.52 3.86 -1.30
N VAL A 39 -7.70 3.46 -2.56
CA VAL A 39 -7.82 4.40 -3.68
C VAL A 39 -8.95 3.95 -4.59
N SER A 40 -9.82 4.89 -5.00
CA SER A 40 -10.83 4.62 -6.02
C SER A 40 -10.16 4.21 -7.34
N VAL A 41 -10.68 3.15 -7.98
CA VAL A 41 -10.21 2.68 -9.30
C VAL A 41 -10.26 3.79 -10.35
N SER A 42 -11.19 4.75 -10.22
CA SER A 42 -11.33 5.88 -11.14
C SER A 42 -10.12 6.83 -11.15
N GLN A 43 -9.29 6.80 -10.11
CA GLN A 43 -8.09 7.64 -9.97
C GLN A 43 -6.81 6.89 -10.38
N LEU A 44 -6.93 5.61 -10.71
CA LEU A 44 -5.82 4.76 -11.08
C LEU A 44 -5.64 4.72 -12.59
N PRO A 45 -4.41 4.58 -13.10
CA PRO A 45 -4.21 4.17 -14.47
C PRO A 45 -4.85 2.79 -14.71
N PRO A 46 -5.15 2.43 -15.97
CA PRO A 46 -5.77 1.15 -16.30
C PRO A 46 -5.04 -0.02 -15.63
N LEU A 47 -5.79 -0.81 -14.86
CA LEU A 47 -5.25 -1.96 -14.15
C LEU A 47 -5.14 -3.14 -15.13
N HIS A 48 -4.13 -3.99 -14.92
CA HIS A 48 -4.00 -5.21 -15.69
C HIS A 48 -5.24 -6.09 -15.50
N ARG A 49 -5.93 -6.44 -16.59
CA ARG A 49 -7.19 -7.21 -16.60
C ARG A 49 -8.33 -6.55 -15.82
N GLN A 50 -8.36 -5.22 -15.75
CA GLN A 50 -9.43 -4.47 -15.08
C GLN A 50 -10.84 -4.84 -15.61
N ASP A 51 -10.94 -5.15 -16.90
CA ASP A 51 -12.14 -5.62 -17.58
C ASP A 51 -12.66 -6.97 -17.04
N GLN A 52 -11.79 -7.80 -16.46
CA GLN A 52 -12.16 -9.07 -15.84
C GLN A 52 -12.66 -8.91 -14.40
N TRP A 53 -12.52 -7.72 -13.83
CA TRP A 53 -12.89 -7.42 -12.44
C TRP A 53 -14.17 -6.58 -12.40
N LEU A 54 -15.26 -7.18 -12.88
CA LEU A 54 -16.57 -6.55 -12.89
C LEU A 54 -16.97 -6.11 -11.48
N GLY A 55 -17.29 -4.82 -11.33
CA GLY A 55 -17.69 -4.22 -10.06
C GLY A 55 -16.54 -3.79 -9.16
N LEU A 56 -15.28 -3.82 -9.61
CA LEU A 56 -14.16 -3.28 -8.83
C LEU A 56 -14.27 -1.76 -8.71
N THR A 57 -14.40 -1.27 -7.47
CA THR A 57 -14.53 0.16 -7.16
C THR A 57 -13.29 0.75 -6.51
N THR A 58 -12.55 -0.07 -5.75
CA THR A 58 -11.48 0.38 -4.87
C THR A 58 -10.32 -0.61 -4.90
N VAL A 59 -9.10 -0.09 -4.93
CA VAL A 59 -7.88 -0.88 -4.75
C VAL A 59 -7.31 -0.57 -3.38
N VAL A 60 -6.88 -1.62 -2.68
CA VAL A 60 -6.22 -1.51 -1.38
C VAL A 60 -4.76 -1.90 -1.54
N MET A 61 -3.84 -1.04 -1.13
CA MET A 61 -2.43 -1.36 -1.07
C MET A 61 -1.97 -1.56 0.37
N VAL A 62 -1.14 -2.57 0.60
CA VAL A 62 -0.61 -2.88 1.93
C VAL A 62 0.91 -2.94 1.89
N LYS A 63 1.57 -2.08 2.68
CA LYS A 63 3.01 -2.14 2.92
C LYS A 63 3.25 -2.68 4.32
N ARG A 64 4.04 -3.74 4.43
CA ARG A 64 4.46 -4.31 5.71
C ARG A 64 5.97 -4.19 5.87
N ARG A 65 6.39 -3.61 7.00
CA ARG A 65 7.78 -3.63 7.46
C ARG A 65 7.84 -4.42 8.75
N ARG A 66 8.76 -5.36 8.83
CA ARG A 66 9.10 -6.07 10.06
C ARG A 66 10.55 -5.83 10.39
N GLU A 67 10.79 -5.29 11.58
CA GLU A 67 12.12 -5.11 12.14
C GLU A 67 12.30 -6.18 13.23
N LEU A 68 13.34 -6.99 13.08
CA LEU A 68 13.82 -7.91 14.10
C LEU A 68 15.14 -7.36 14.63
N TRP A 69 15.51 -7.72 15.87
CA TRP A 69 16.76 -7.27 16.48
C TRP A 69 18.03 -7.56 15.66
N ASN A 70 17.95 -8.47 14.68
CA ASN A 70 19.03 -8.84 13.77
C ASN A 70 18.82 -8.40 12.29
N GLY A 71 17.78 -7.62 11.95
CA GLY A 71 17.60 -7.11 10.59
C GLY A 71 16.18 -6.63 10.24
N THR A 72 16.09 -5.78 9.21
CA THR A 72 14.83 -5.21 8.68
C THR A 72 14.41 -5.93 7.41
N THR A 73 13.17 -6.45 7.35
CA THR A 73 12.56 -6.99 6.12
C THR A 73 11.41 -6.10 5.68
N GLN A 74 11.43 -5.64 4.42
CA GLN A 74 10.34 -4.91 3.79
C GLN A 74 9.73 -5.76 2.67
N LEU A 75 8.41 -6.01 2.75
CA LEU A 75 7.68 -6.75 1.73
C LEU A 75 6.50 -5.90 1.23
N PRO A 76 6.56 -5.41 -0.02
CA PRO A 76 5.37 -4.90 -0.70
C PRO A 76 4.36 -6.03 -0.91
N GLN A 77 3.07 -5.81 -0.62
CA GLN A 77 1.98 -6.69 -1.05
C GLN A 77 0.98 -5.88 -1.87
N PHE A 78 0.74 -6.34 -3.09
CA PHE A 78 -0.19 -5.76 -4.06
C PHE A 78 -1.26 -6.78 -4.42
#